data_AF-A0A1W9RTK7-F1
#
_entry.id   AF-A0A1W9RTK7-F1
#
_cell.length_a   1.000
_cell.length_b   1.000
_cell.length_c   1.000
_cell.angle_alpha   90.00
_cell.angle_beta   90.00
_cell.angle_gamma   90.00
#
_symmetry.space_group_name_H-M   'P 1'
#
loop_
_entity.id
_entity.type
_entity.pdbx_description
1 polymer ?
#
loop_
_entity_poly.entity_id
_entity_poly.type
_entity_poly.pdbx_seq_one_letter_code
_entity_poly.pdbx_strand_id
1 'polypeptide(L)'
;MGILSWTLLIPVLGAVLIMFIPNREPSEEKSSASVFGWVAFAVTLIAMVVSIFMLADFDSSVAAFQFEENVPWISQFGLNYHVGIDGISVLLFLLTTIIMPFTVLSSFRYIQKRKKEYYIW
;
A
#
# COMPACT_ATOMS: atom_id res chain seq x y z
N MET A 1 16.01 -2.14 7.59
CA MET A 1 14.65 -1.87 7.08
C MET A 1 13.76 -2.98 7.58
N GLY A 2 12.85 -2.63 8.47
CA GLY A 2 11.90 -3.51 9.14
C GLY A 2 10.63 -3.70 8.34
N ILE A 3 9.71 -4.49 8.90
CA ILE A 3 8.47 -4.87 8.22
C ILE A 3 7.56 -3.67 7.91
N LEU A 4 7.57 -2.65 8.78
CA LEU A 4 6.79 -1.44 8.60
C LEU A 4 7.23 -0.69 7.34
N SER A 5 8.53 -0.45 7.17
CA SER A 5 9.07 0.22 5.99
C SER A 5 8.78 -0.55 4.70
N TRP A 6 8.86 -1.87 4.72
CA TRP A 6 8.51 -2.68 3.55
C TRP A 6 7.03 -2.56 3.19
N THR A 7 6.14 -2.56 4.19
CA THR A 7 4.70 -2.42 3.95
C THR A 7 4.35 -1.04 3.37
N LEU A 8 5.02 0.02 3.83
CA LEU A 8 4.89 1.38 3.27
C LEU A 8 5.33 1.45 1.79
N LEU A 9 6.24 0.59 1.36
CA LEU A 9 6.73 0.54 -0.03
C LEU A 9 5.89 -0.34 -0.95
N ILE A 10 4.95 -1.15 -0.43
CA ILE A 10 4.11 -2.03 -1.26
C ILE A 10 3.35 -1.27 -2.35
N PRO A 11 2.67 -0.13 -2.09
CA PRO A 11 1.98 0.64 -3.13
C PRO A 11 2.96 1.14 -4.20
N VAL A 12 4.10 1.68 -3.79
CA VAL A 12 5.16 2.17 -4.68
C VAL A 12 5.66 1.05 -5.61
N LEU A 13 5.87 -0.15 -5.07
CA LEU A 13 6.23 -1.32 -5.88
C LEU A 13 5.12 -1.66 -6.88
N GLY A 14 3.85 -1.59 -6.47
CA GLY A 14 2.69 -1.75 -7.36
C GLY A 14 2.67 -0.73 -8.50
N ALA A 15 2.88 0.55 -8.21
CA ALA A 15 2.97 1.61 -9.21
C ALA A 15 4.11 1.36 -10.20
N VAL A 16 5.29 0.98 -9.71
CA VAL A 16 6.46 0.64 -10.55
C VAL A 16 6.14 -0.55 -11.45
N LEU A 17 5.52 -1.62 -10.92
CA LEU A 17 5.11 -2.77 -11.72
C LEU A 17 4.14 -2.37 -12.84
N ILE A 18 3.13 -1.57 -12.52
CA ILE A 18 2.13 -1.08 -13.49
C ILE A 18 2.77 -0.19 -14.56
N MET A 19 3.76 0.63 -14.18
CA MET A 19 4.48 1.51 -15.10
C MET A 19 5.11 0.74 -16.27
N PHE A 20 5.68 -0.43 -16.00
CA PHE A 20 6.33 -1.27 -17.02
C PHE A 20 5.36 -2.12 -17.85
N ILE A 21 4.09 -2.25 -17.45
CA ILE A 21 3.09 -2.97 -18.24
C ILE A 21 2.69 -2.11 -19.45
N PRO A 22 2.86 -2.59 -20.70
CA PRO A 22 2.50 -1.83 -21.90
C PRO A 22 1.00 -1.51 -21.93
N ASN A 23 0.66 -0.26 -22.25
CA ASN A 23 -0.73 0.12 -22.45
C ASN A 23 -1.20 -0.27 -23.86
N ARG A 24 -1.72 -1.49 -23.97
CA ARG A 24 -2.25 -2.06 -25.23
C ARG A 24 -3.77 -2.07 -25.29
N GLU A 25 -4.45 -1.60 -24.24
CA GLU A 25 -5.91 -1.56 -24.22
C GLU A 25 -6.40 -0.53 -25.25
N PRO A 26 -7.25 -0.92 -26.22
CA PRO A 26 -8.00 0.03 -27.03
C PRO A 26 -8.79 0.95 -26.09
N SER A 27 -8.80 2.25 -26.37
CA SER A 27 -9.48 3.28 -25.56
C SER A 27 -10.99 3.05 -25.36
N GLU A 28 -11.57 2.03 -26.00
CA GLU A 28 -12.99 1.67 -25.97
C GLU A 28 -13.27 0.26 -25.40
N GLU A 29 -12.26 -0.44 -24.87
CA GLU A 29 -12.46 -1.79 -24.34
C GLU A 29 -13.30 -1.76 -23.05
N LYS A 30 -14.57 -2.17 -23.21
CA LYS A 30 -15.59 -2.35 -22.14
C LYS A 30 -15.29 -3.50 -21.17
N SER A 31 -14.05 -3.99 -21.11
CA SER A 31 -13.67 -4.95 -20.09
C SER A 31 -13.72 -4.27 -18.73
N SER A 32 -14.53 -4.85 -17.83
CA SER A 32 -14.70 -4.36 -16.44
C SER A 32 -13.42 -4.48 -15.62
N ALA A 33 -12.42 -5.27 -16.04
CA ALA A 33 -11.18 -5.39 -15.27
C ALA A 33 -9.97 -5.31 -16.20
N SER A 34 -9.20 -4.23 -16.06
CA SER A 34 -7.92 -4.07 -16.75
C SER A 34 -6.82 -4.89 -16.06
N VAL A 35 -5.76 -5.23 -16.79
CA VAL A 35 -4.58 -5.87 -16.20
C VAL A 35 -4.01 -5.01 -15.06
N PHE A 36 -4.02 -3.69 -15.22
CA PHE A 36 -3.58 -2.73 -14.21
C PHE A 36 -4.43 -2.81 -12.93
N GLY A 37 -5.75 -2.93 -13.07
CA GLY A 37 -6.67 -3.08 -11.94
C GLY A 37 -6.43 -4.37 -11.17
N TRP A 38 -6.18 -5.49 -11.86
CA TRP A 38 -5.84 -6.76 -11.20
C TRP A 38 -4.50 -6.71 -10.46
N VAL A 39 -3.49 -6.04 -11.03
CA VAL A 39 -2.20 -5.84 -10.35
C VAL A 39 -2.39 -4.97 -9.10
N ALA A 40 -3.10 -3.85 -9.21
CA ALA A 40 -3.42 -2.99 -8.07
C ALA A 40 -4.21 -3.73 -6.99
N PHE A 41 -5.16 -4.59 -7.38
CA PHE A 41 -5.94 -5.41 -6.46
C PHE A 41 -5.04 -6.40 -5.71
N ALA A 42 -4.14 -7.10 -6.40
CA ALA A 42 -3.19 -8.00 -5.76
C ALA A 42 -2.26 -7.26 -4.78
N VAL A 43 -1.73 -6.10 -5.17
CA VAL A 43 -0.85 -5.27 -4.32
C VAL A 43 -1.57 -4.82 -3.05
N THR A 44 -2.80 -4.31 -3.17
CA THR A 44 -3.60 -3.87 -2.02
C THR A 44 -4.02 -5.04 -1.13
N LEU A 45 -4.28 -6.23 -1.70
CA LEU A 45 -4.56 -7.44 -0.95
C LEU A 45 -3.34 -7.90 -0.13
N ILE A 46 -2.12 -7.83 -0.68
CA ILE A 46 -0.89 -8.13 0.04
C ILE A 46 -0.72 -7.16 1.22
N ALA A 47 -0.91 -5.86 1.02
CA ALA A 47 -0.83 -4.87 2.09
C ALA A 47 -1.86 -5.14 3.20
N MET A 48 -3.09 -5.51 2.84
CA MET A 48 -4.13 -5.91 3.79
C MET A 48 -3.69 -7.12 4.62
N VAL A 49 -3.19 -8.18 3.98
CA VAL A 49 -2.71 -9.39 4.67
C VAL A 49 -1.57 -9.06 5.64
N VAL A 50 -0.59 -8.26 5.21
CA VAL A 50 0.52 -7.84 6.07
C VAL A 50 0.01 -7.05 7.28
N SER A 51 -0.92 -6.13 7.09
CA SER A 51 -1.50 -5.36 8.20
C SER A 51 -2.25 -6.21 9.22
N ILE A 52 -2.93 -7.28 8.78
CA ILE A 52 -3.59 -8.23 9.67
C ILE A 52 -2.55 -9.01 10.49
N PHE A 53 -1.45 -9.43 9.88
CA PHE A 53 -0.35 -10.06 10.60
C PHE A 53 0.29 -9.12 11.62
N MET A 54 0.51 -7.85 11.26
CA MET A 54 1.05 -6.86 12.19
C MET A 54 0.11 -6.60 13.37
N LEU A 55 -1.21 -6.58 13.15
CA LEU A 55 -2.18 -6.46 14.23
C LEU A 55 -2.16 -7.69 15.16
N ALA A 56 -2.02 -8.90 14.58
CA ALA A 56 -1.98 -10.13 15.36
C ALA A 56 -0.73 -10.24 16.25
N ASP A 57 0.38 -9.63 15.82
CA ASP A 57 1.66 -9.59 16.55
C ASP A 57 1.78 -8.36 17.48
N PHE A 58 0.83 -7.41 17.42
CA PHE A 58 0.86 -6.19 18.21
C PHE A 58 0.50 -6.43 19.68
N ASP A 59 1.38 -6.03 20.60
CA ASP A 59 1.14 -6.14 22.05
C ASP A 59 0.44 -4.88 22.61
N SER A 60 -0.86 -4.97 22.86
CA SER A 60 -1.65 -3.86 23.41
C SER A 60 -1.32 -3.49 24.87
N SER A 61 -0.52 -4.29 25.58
CA SER A 61 -0.10 -3.99 26.96
C SER A 61 1.09 -3.03 27.02
N VAL A 62 1.79 -2.82 25.90
CA VAL A 62 2.98 -1.99 25.80
C VAL A 62 2.64 -0.62 25.21
N ALA A 63 2.89 0.45 25.96
CA ALA A 63 2.62 1.82 25.53
C ALA A 63 3.69 2.41 24.57
N ALA A 64 4.79 1.71 24.36
CA ALA A 64 5.87 2.14 23.45
C ALA A 64 5.52 1.86 21.98
N PHE A 65 6.20 2.56 21.06
CA PHE A 65 6.12 2.24 19.63
C PHE A 65 6.60 0.81 19.37
N GLN A 66 5.87 0.10 18.51
CA GLN A 66 6.21 -1.23 18.02
C GLN A 66 6.51 -1.16 16.52
N PHE A 67 7.20 -2.18 16.00
CA PHE A 67 7.73 -2.18 14.63
C PHE A 67 8.56 -0.91 14.33
N GLU A 68 9.27 -0.42 15.35
CA GLU A 68 9.98 0.85 15.31
C GLU A 68 11.30 0.73 14.55
N GLU A 69 11.56 1.71 13.69
CA GLU A 69 12.81 1.90 12.99
C GLU A 69 13.27 3.34 13.20
N ASN A 70 14.46 3.50 13.78
CA ASN A 70 15.09 4.80 13.99
C ASN A 70 16.49 4.75 13.41
N VAL A 71 16.63 5.22 12.16
CA VAL A 71 17.89 5.22 11.43
C VAL A 71 18.28 6.65 11.04
N PRO A 72 19.56 7.04 11.16
CA PRO A 72 20.01 8.35 10.68
C PRO A 72 19.75 8.48 9.18
N TRP A 73 19.04 9.53 8.78
CA TRP A 73 18.77 9.82 7.37
C TRP A 73 19.75 10.86 6.82
N ILE A 74 19.88 12.01 7.51
CA ILE A 74 20.84 13.05 7.16
C ILE A 74 21.54 13.51 8.44
N SER A 75 22.60 12.77 8.83
CA SER A 75 23.28 12.93 10.12
C SER A 75 23.84 14.33 10.35
N GLN A 76 24.27 15.03 9.29
CA GLN A 76 24.77 16.41 9.37
C GLN A 76 23.72 17.42 9.88
N PHE A 77 22.42 17.11 9.75
CA PHE A 77 21.32 17.93 10.25
C PHE A 77 20.63 17.30 11.47
N GLY A 78 21.14 16.18 11.99
CA GLY A 78 20.48 15.43 13.06
C GLY A 78 19.12 14.84 12.67
N LEU A 79 18.87 14.61 11.37
CA LEU A 79 17.60 14.08 10.87
C LEU A 79 17.63 12.55 10.83
N ASN A 80 16.61 11.92 11.42
CA ASN A 80 16.41 10.48 11.43
C ASN A 80 15.12 10.11 10.68
N TYR A 81 15.16 8.98 9.99
CA TYR A 81 13.95 8.25 9.62
C TYR A 81 13.52 7.46 10.85
N HIS A 82 12.57 8.02 11.58
CA HIS A 82 12.01 7.46 12.80
C HIS A 82 10.53 7.15 12.57
N VAL A 83 10.23 5.87 12.37
CA VAL A 83 8.88 5.37 12.11
C VAL A 83 8.57 4.25 13.08
N GLY A 84 7.32 4.14 13.49
CA GLY A 84 6.83 3.10 14.39
C GLY A 84 5.31 3.17 14.46
N ILE A 85 4.70 2.14 15.04
CA ILE A 85 3.26 2.03 15.21
C ILE A 85 2.93 2.02 16.71
N ASP A 86 2.01 2.89 17.12
CA ASP A 86 1.38 2.88 18.44
C ASP A 86 -0.04 2.28 18.37
N GLY A 87 -0.74 2.23 19.51
CA GLY A 87 -2.08 1.62 19.61
C GLY A 87 -3.15 2.30 18.76
N ILE A 88 -3.01 3.58 18.42
CA ILE A 88 -3.95 4.27 17.52
C ILE A 88 -3.55 4.00 16.06
N SER A 89 -2.26 4.12 15.76
CA SER A 89 -1.71 3.96 14.41
C SER A 89 -1.95 2.55 13.87
N VAL A 90 -1.92 1.50 14.70
CA VAL A 90 -2.18 0.12 14.23
C VAL A 90 -3.60 -0.03 13.69
N LEU A 91 -4.57 0.63 14.33
CA LEU A 91 -5.97 0.61 13.90
C LEU A 91 -6.18 1.42 12.62
N LEU A 92 -5.56 2.59 12.52
CA LEU A 92 -5.63 3.42 11.31
C LEU A 92 -4.91 2.77 10.12
N PHE A 93 -3.79 2.10 10.39
CA PHE A 93 -3.05 1.34 9.39
C PHE A 93 -3.89 0.19 8.85
N LEU A 94 -4.49 -0.61 9.73
CA LEU A 94 -5.41 -1.69 9.37
C LEU A 94 -6.63 -1.16 8.58
N LEU A 95 -7.23 -0.06 9.03
CA LEU A 95 -8.36 0.56 8.33
C LEU A 95 -7.98 0.94 6.90
N THR A 96 -6.83 1.58 6.73
CA THR A 96 -6.35 2.02 5.42
C THR A 96 -6.13 0.84 4.49
N THR A 97 -5.40 -0.18 4.94
CA THR A 97 -5.08 -1.36 4.10
C THR A 97 -6.30 -2.22 3.80
N ILE A 98 -7.30 -2.29 4.70
CA ILE A 98 -8.56 -3.00 4.46
C ILE A 98 -9.42 -2.29 3.42
N ILE A 99 -9.52 -0.95 3.46
CA ILE A 99 -10.39 -0.21 2.53
C ILE A 99 -9.86 -0.30 1.09
N MET A 100 -8.54 -0.27 0.90
CA MET A 100 -7.92 -0.22 -0.42
C MET A 100 -8.36 -1.30 -1.43
N PRO A 101 -8.40 -2.61 -1.12
CA PRO A 101 -8.87 -3.61 -2.07
C PRO A 101 -10.34 -3.40 -2.49
N PHE A 102 -11.21 -2.90 -1.60
CA PHE A 102 -12.59 -2.57 -1.95
C PHE A 102 -12.67 -1.34 -2.86
N THR A 103 -11.84 -0.32 -2.58
CA THR A 103 -11.73 0.86 -3.46
C THR A 103 -11.28 0.46 -4.86
N VAL A 104 -10.26 -0.40 -4.97
CA VAL A 104 -9.79 -0.93 -6.25
C VAL A 104 -10.90 -1.72 -6.96
N LEU A 105 -11.57 -2.64 -6.28
CA LEU A 105 -12.69 -3.39 -6.87
C LEU A 105 -13.84 -2.49 -7.35
N SER A 106 -14.14 -1.41 -6.61
CA SER A 106 -15.16 -0.46 -7.04
C SER A 106 -14.78 0.28 -8.34
N SER A 107 -13.48 0.55 -8.51
CA SER A 107 -12.96 1.31 -9.65
C SER A 107 -12.98 0.53 -10.97
N PHE A 108 -13.07 -0.80 -10.93
CA PHE A 108 -13.13 -1.68 -12.11
C PHE A 108 -14.24 -1.28 -13.08
N ARG A 109 -15.45 -1.02 -12.56
CA ARG A 109 -16.60 -0.62 -13.40
C ARG A 109 -16.66 0.87 -13.67
N TYR A 110 -16.16 1.71 -12.77
CA TYR A 110 -16.33 3.15 -12.87
C TYR A 110 -15.26 3.82 -13.76
N ILE A 111 -14.01 3.33 -13.70
CA ILE A 111 -12.89 3.93 -14.42
C ILE A 111 -12.78 3.32 -15.82
N GLN A 112 -13.20 4.09 -16.82
CA GLN A 112 -13.22 3.66 -18.21
C GLN A 112 -12.09 4.29 -19.06
N LYS A 113 -11.54 5.44 -18.64
CA LYS A 113 -10.49 6.16 -19.37
C LYS A 113 -9.23 6.26 -18.52
N ARG A 114 -8.07 6.21 -19.19
CA ARG A 114 -6.75 6.34 -18.52
C ARG A 114 -6.59 5.36 -17.36
N LYS A 115 -7.01 4.09 -17.56
CA LYS A 115 -7.00 3.06 -16.53
C LYS A 115 -5.58 2.88 -15.98
N LYS A 116 -4.58 2.80 -16.85
CA LYS A 116 -3.17 2.68 -16.43
C LYS A 116 -2.76 3.81 -15.47
N GLU A 117 -2.97 5.05 -15.86
CA GLU A 117 -2.59 6.23 -15.08
C GLU A 117 -3.37 6.32 -13.77
N TYR A 118 -4.64 5.88 -13.77
CA TYR A 118 -5.43 5.80 -12.54
C TYR A 118 -4.81 4.84 -11.53
N TYR A 119 -4.26 3.70 -11.96
CA TYR A 119 -3.71 2.65 -11.08
C TYR A 119 -2.25 2.86 -10.61
N ILE A 120 -1.60 3.97 -10.97
CA ILE A 120 -0.21 4.28 -10.55
C ILE A 120 -0.25 5.20 -9.33
N TRP A 121 -0.17 4.63 -8.12
CA TRP A 121 -0.12 5.35 -6.83
C TRP A 121 0.83 4.70 -5.82
#